data_AF-A0A940LPY0-F1
#
_entry.id   AF-A0A940LPY0-F1
#
_cell.length_a   1.000
_cell.length_b   1.000
_cell.length_c   1.000
_cell.angle_alpha   90.00
_cell.angle_beta   90.00
_cell.angle_gamma   90.00
#
_symmetry.space_group_name_H-M   'P 1'
#
loop_
_entity.id
_entity.type
_entity.pdbx_description
1 polymer ?
#
loop_
_entity_poly.entity_id
_entity_poly.type
_entity_poly.pdbx_seq_one_letter_code
_entity_poly.pdbx_strand_id
1 'polypeptide(L)'
;MNDETGKIARLGVLVSGMALSLAACASPFTPPPADPSSPVAAEANAAAKESRHARRPTFAEIPAIPTDVRTPVEFKKAVGAEKIAADKLRRDTAPNTWTLSDTEGYASTARKVAKAPAPEVPTDADRAATEAFAKAARDRATAPPSKPQ
;
A
#
# COMPACT_ATOMS: atom_id res chain seq x y z
N MET A 1 2.39 -39.77 67.21
CA MET A 1 1.69 -40.53 66.15
C MET A 1 1.35 -39.60 64.97
N ASN A 2 2.33 -38.83 64.47
CA ASN A 2 2.11 -37.74 63.49
C ASN A 2 2.95 -37.89 62.21
N ASP A 3 3.61 -39.04 62.00
CA ASP A 3 4.57 -39.26 60.90
C ASP A 3 3.96 -39.87 59.63
N GLU A 4 2.75 -40.44 59.69
CA GLU A 4 2.10 -41.07 58.53
C GLU A 4 1.34 -40.08 57.65
N THR A 5 0.72 -39.05 58.24
CA THR A 5 -0.13 -38.09 57.53
C THR A 5 0.67 -37.16 56.59
N GLY A 6 1.94 -36.90 56.91
CA GLY A 6 2.83 -36.05 56.09
C GLY A 6 3.33 -36.70 54.80
N LYS A 7 3.38 -38.04 54.75
CA LYS A 7 3.90 -38.78 53.59
C LYS A 7 2.86 -38.91 52.48
N ILE A 8 1.59 -39.06 52.84
CA ILE A 8 0.47 -39.20 51.89
C ILE A 8 0.17 -37.85 51.20
N ALA A 9 0.25 -36.74 51.94
CA ALA A 9 0.06 -35.40 51.37
C ALA A 9 1.18 -35.02 50.39
N ARG A 10 2.43 -35.42 50.65
CA ARG A 10 3.57 -35.18 49.74
C ARG A 10 3.52 -36.05 48.48
N LEU A 11 2.99 -37.28 48.56
CA LEU A 11 2.82 -38.15 47.41
C LEU A 11 1.71 -37.65 46.46
N GLY A 12 0.61 -37.12 47.00
CA GLY A 12 -0.50 -36.56 46.22
C GLY A 12 -0.09 -35.35 45.38
N VAL A 13 0.72 -34.44 45.93
CA VAL A 13 1.22 -33.24 45.21
C VAL A 13 2.22 -33.59 44.11
N LEU A 14 3.05 -34.62 44.31
CA LEU A 14 4.02 -35.08 43.32
C LEU A 14 3.35 -35.79 42.13
N VAL A 15 2.27 -36.54 42.36
CA VAL A 15 1.53 -37.22 41.28
C VAL A 15 0.64 -36.23 40.50
N SER A 16 0.08 -35.21 41.15
CA SER A 16 -0.65 -34.14 40.44
C SER A 16 0.26 -33.22 39.64
N GLY A 17 1.50 -32.98 40.08
CA GLY A 17 2.47 -32.13 39.36
C GLY A 17 3.02 -32.75 38.07
N MET A 18 3.08 -34.08 38.00
CA MET A 18 3.62 -34.80 36.84
C MET A 18 2.59 -34.98 35.70
N ALA A 19 1.29 -34.93 36.01
CA ALA A 19 0.23 -35.00 35.00
C ALA A 19 0.08 -33.69 34.20
N LEU A 20 0.43 -32.54 34.77
CA LEU A 20 0.38 -31.23 34.07
C LEU A 20 1.59 -30.98 33.16
N SER A 21 2.70 -31.69 33.34
CA SER A 21 3.94 -31.47 32.57
C SER A 21 3.99 -32.24 31.24
N LEU A 22 3.14 -33.27 31.06
CA LEU A 22 3.03 -34.04 29.82
C LEU A 22 2.08 -33.41 28.78
N ALA A 23 1.25 -32.44 29.17
CA ALA A 23 0.39 -31.71 28.23
C ALA A 23 1.15 -30.67 27.40
N ALA A 24 2.37 -30.29 27.79
CA ALA A 24 3.17 -29.28 27.09
C ALA A 24 3.84 -29.79 25.80
N CYS A 25 3.85 -31.12 25.57
CA CYS A 25 4.31 -31.72 24.31
C CYS A 25 3.14 -32.11 23.38
N ALA A 26 1.94 -31.60 23.64
CA ALA A 26 0.78 -31.86 22.80
C ALA A 26 0.88 -31.09 21.46
N SER A 27 1.45 -31.75 20.46
CA SER A 27 1.42 -31.43 19.03
C SER A 27 2.08 -30.10 18.59
N PRO A 28 3.22 -30.13 17.87
CA PRO A 28 3.82 -28.92 17.29
C PRO A 28 2.98 -28.29 16.15
N PHE A 29 1.84 -28.90 15.84
CA PHE A 29 0.95 -28.52 14.76
C PHE A 29 -0.34 -27.84 15.25
N THR A 30 -0.48 -27.62 16.56
CA THR A 30 -1.58 -26.80 17.10
C THR A 30 -1.10 -25.34 17.20
N PRO A 31 -1.63 -24.42 16.39
CA PRO A 31 -1.22 -23.02 16.47
C PRO A 31 -1.62 -22.43 17.82
N PRO A 32 -0.78 -21.57 18.43
CA PRO A 32 -1.16 -20.84 19.64
C PRO A 32 -2.34 -19.90 19.34
N PRO A 33 -3.15 -19.55 20.35
CA PRO A 33 -4.22 -18.58 20.17
C PRO A 33 -3.66 -17.23 19.73
N ALA A 34 -4.43 -16.50 18.92
CA ALA A 34 -4.06 -15.15 18.49
C ALA A 34 -3.94 -14.20 19.70
N ASP A 35 -3.01 -13.24 19.61
CA ASP A 35 -2.79 -12.21 20.64
C ASP A 35 -4.10 -11.45 20.92
N PRO A 36 -4.59 -11.42 22.18
CA PRO A 36 -5.86 -10.78 22.52
C PRO A 36 -5.86 -9.25 22.33
N SER A 37 -4.69 -8.60 22.22
CA SER A 37 -4.59 -7.17 21.92
C SER A 37 -4.76 -6.85 20.43
N SER A 38 -4.77 -7.88 19.58
CA SER A 38 -4.91 -7.71 18.13
C SER A 38 -6.36 -7.43 17.72
N PRO A 39 -6.61 -6.43 16.85
CA PRO A 39 -7.95 -6.14 16.35
C PRO A 39 -8.57 -7.31 15.55
N VAL A 40 -7.76 -8.26 15.09
CA VAL A 40 -8.21 -9.45 14.32
C VAL A 40 -8.21 -10.73 15.15
N ALA A 41 -8.02 -10.65 16.47
CA ALA A 41 -7.89 -11.83 17.33
C ALA A 41 -9.10 -12.77 17.25
N ALA A 42 -10.32 -12.21 17.24
CA ALA A 42 -11.55 -12.99 17.13
C ALA A 42 -11.64 -13.73 15.79
N GLU A 43 -11.34 -13.04 14.69
CA GLU A 43 -11.40 -13.59 13.33
C GLU A 43 -10.31 -14.63 13.10
N ALA A 44 -9.08 -14.37 13.55
CA ALA A 44 -7.96 -15.30 13.44
C ALA A 44 -8.22 -16.60 14.22
N ASN A 45 -8.78 -16.51 15.43
CA ASN A 45 -9.14 -17.68 16.23
C ASN A 45 -10.33 -18.44 15.61
N ALA A 46 -11.30 -17.75 15.01
CA ALA A 46 -12.40 -18.39 14.29
C ALA A 46 -11.90 -19.15 13.05
N ALA A 47 -11.05 -18.54 12.23
CA ALA A 47 -10.44 -19.18 11.06
C ALA A 47 -9.54 -20.37 11.45
N ALA A 48 -8.77 -20.25 12.54
CA ALA A 48 -7.98 -21.36 13.07
C ALA A 48 -8.86 -22.56 13.50
N LYS A 49 -10.01 -22.28 14.11
CA LYS A 49 -10.99 -23.31 14.49
C LYS A 49 -11.62 -23.99 13.28
N GLU A 50 -11.96 -23.22 12.25
CA GLU A 50 -12.56 -23.74 11.01
C GLU A 50 -11.55 -24.56 10.18
N SER A 51 -10.31 -24.08 10.07
CA SER A 51 -9.24 -24.76 9.33
C SER A 51 -8.85 -26.13 9.90
N ARG A 52 -9.13 -26.41 11.18
CA ARG A 52 -8.93 -27.74 11.78
C ARG A 52 -9.73 -28.84 11.08
N HIS A 53 -10.90 -28.49 10.53
CA HIS A 53 -11.79 -29.41 9.81
C HIS A 53 -11.78 -29.18 8.30
N ALA A 54 -11.04 -28.19 7.82
CA ALA A 54 -10.90 -27.94 6.39
C ALA A 54 -10.16 -29.10 5.71
N ARG A 55 -10.63 -29.47 4.52
CA ARG A 55 -9.94 -30.43 3.67
C ARG A 55 -8.55 -29.89 3.34
N ARG A 56 -7.49 -30.66 3.64
CA ARG A 56 -6.14 -30.29 3.23
C ARG A 56 -6.03 -30.35 1.71
N PRO A 57 -5.58 -29.27 1.05
CA PRO A 57 -5.40 -29.31 -0.39
C PRO A 57 -4.34 -30.34 -0.75
N THR A 58 -4.61 -31.08 -1.82
CA THR A 58 -3.71 -32.09 -2.38
C THR A 58 -3.01 -31.58 -3.62
N PHE A 59 -1.88 -32.18 -4.00
CA PHE A 59 -1.21 -31.87 -5.27
C PHE A 59 -2.09 -32.11 -6.50
N ALA A 60 -3.11 -32.97 -6.38
CA ALA A 60 -4.10 -33.21 -7.43
C ALA A 60 -5.07 -32.03 -7.63
N GLU A 61 -5.18 -31.12 -6.65
CA GLU A 61 -6.01 -29.91 -6.74
C GLU A 61 -5.28 -28.74 -7.39
N ILE A 62 -3.98 -28.90 -7.69
CA ILE A 62 -3.26 -27.90 -8.48
C ILE A 62 -3.89 -27.88 -9.88
N PRO A 63 -4.40 -26.73 -10.33
CA PRO A 63 -4.99 -26.64 -11.65
C PRO A 63 -3.94 -26.96 -12.71
N ALA A 64 -4.40 -27.55 -13.82
CA ALA A 64 -3.53 -27.80 -14.97
C ALA A 64 -2.88 -26.50 -15.46
N ILE A 65 -1.67 -26.61 -16.00
CA ILE A 65 -0.98 -25.47 -16.61
C ILE A 65 -1.91 -24.84 -17.65
N PRO A 66 -2.17 -23.53 -17.57
CA PRO A 66 -3.03 -22.86 -18.54
C PRO A 66 -2.49 -23.09 -19.97
N THR A 67 -3.37 -23.53 -20.86
CA THR A 67 -3.04 -23.72 -22.28
C THR A 67 -3.19 -22.43 -23.08
N ASP A 68 -3.89 -21.44 -22.53
CA ASP A 68 -4.05 -20.10 -23.11
C ASP A 68 -2.92 -19.16 -22.67
N VAL A 69 -1.68 -19.61 -22.88
CA VAL A 69 -0.49 -18.78 -22.70
C VAL A 69 0.17 -18.65 -24.05
N ARG A 70 0.53 -17.42 -24.42
CA ARG A 70 1.23 -17.17 -25.68
C ARG A 70 2.46 -18.06 -25.78
N THR A 71 2.61 -18.69 -26.93
CA THR A 71 3.82 -19.41 -27.30
C THR A 71 4.99 -18.42 -27.49
N PRO A 72 6.25 -18.89 -27.41
CA PRO A 72 7.41 -18.04 -27.67
C PRO A 72 7.37 -17.33 -29.04
N VAL A 73 6.80 -18.00 -30.05
CA VAL A 73 6.63 -17.44 -31.40
C VAL A 73 5.63 -16.30 -31.41
N GLU A 74 4.50 -16.44 -30.71
CA GLU A 74 3.49 -15.40 -30.57
C GLU A 74 4.00 -14.20 -29.77
N PHE A 75 4.80 -14.43 -28.73
CA PHE A 75 5.51 -13.36 -28.02
C PHE A 75 6.46 -12.60 -28.95
N LYS A 76 7.27 -13.31 -29.74
CA LYS A 76 8.17 -12.68 -30.71
C LYS A 76 7.39 -11.83 -31.73
N LYS A 77 6.26 -12.33 -32.21
CA LYS A 77 5.38 -11.60 -33.13
C LYS A 77 4.80 -10.34 -32.48
N ALA A 78 4.29 -10.44 -31.26
CA ALA A 78 3.72 -9.32 -30.52
C ALA A 78 4.78 -8.23 -30.26
N VAL A 79 5.97 -8.62 -29.81
CA VAL A 79 7.09 -7.67 -29.60
C VAL A 79 7.53 -7.03 -30.92
N GLY A 80 7.57 -7.79 -32.01
CA GLY A 80 7.87 -7.25 -33.34
C GLY A 80 6.86 -6.20 -33.79
N ALA A 81 5.56 -6.46 -33.61
CA ALA A 81 4.49 -5.50 -33.90
C ALA A 81 4.62 -4.23 -33.05
N GLU A 82 4.91 -4.38 -31.76
CA GLU A 82 5.09 -3.26 -30.85
C GLU A 82 6.27 -2.37 -31.24
N LYS A 83 7.40 -2.96 -31.66
CA LYS A 83 8.55 -2.20 -32.15
C LYS A 83 8.22 -1.37 -33.39
N ILE A 84 7.47 -1.95 -34.33
CA ILE A 84 7.02 -1.24 -35.53
C ILE A 84 6.08 -0.08 -35.15
N ALA A 85 5.16 -0.31 -34.21
CA ALA A 85 4.26 0.72 -33.70
C ALA A 85 5.03 1.84 -33.00
N ALA A 86 6.02 1.51 -32.16
CA ALA A 86 6.89 2.47 -31.49
C ALA A 86 7.70 3.31 -32.49
N ASP A 87 8.25 2.69 -33.53
CA ASP A 87 8.96 3.39 -34.59
C ASP A 87 8.04 4.32 -35.39
N LYS A 88 6.80 3.90 -35.65
CA LYS A 88 5.79 4.77 -36.26
C LYS A 88 5.46 5.94 -35.35
N LEU A 89 5.18 5.69 -34.07
CA LEU A 89 4.87 6.72 -33.10
C LEU A 89 5.99 7.76 -33.03
N ARG A 90 7.25 7.33 -32.92
CA ARG A 90 8.42 8.21 -32.89
C ARG A 90 8.56 9.09 -34.14
N ARG A 91 8.20 8.58 -35.33
CA ARG A 91 8.16 9.38 -36.55
C ARG A 91 7.02 10.38 -36.54
N ASP A 92 5.83 9.93 -36.16
CA ASP A 92 4.64 10.78 -36.10
C ASP A 92 4.79 11.89 -35.04
N THR A 93 5.57 11.62 -33.98
CA THR A 93 5.83 12.52 -32.86
C THR A 93 7.15 13.26 -32.94
N ALA A 94 7.80 13.26 -34.11
CA ALA A 94 9.06 13.97 -34.27
C ALA A 94 8.84 15.49 -34.05
N PRO A 95 9.82 16.22 -33.49
CA PRO A 95 9.73 17.65 -33.38
C PRO A 95 9.40 18.28 -34.75
N ASN A 96 8.46 19.23 -34.77
CA ASN A 96 7.93 19.90 -35.96
C ASN A 96 6.95 19.09 -36.84
N THR A 97 6.52 17.87 -36.46
CA THR A 97 5.42 17.18 -37.16
C THR A 97 4.04 17.71 -36.78
N TRP A 98 3.94 18.43 -35.67
CA TRP A 98 2.71 19.07 -35.24
C TRP A 98 2.93 20.55 -35.04
N THR A 99 2.03 21.34 -35.60
CA THR A 99 1.95 22.78 -35.38
C THR A 99 0.72 23.04 -34.53
N LEU A 100 0.92 23.61 -33.34
CA LEU A 100 -0.19 24.07 -32.52
C LEU A 100 -0.74 25.35 -33.18
N SER A 101 -1.83 25.22 -33.92
CA SER A 101 -2.52 26.32 -34.58
C SER A 101 -3.73 26.76 -33.75
N ASP A 102 -4.12 28.02 -33.90
CA ASP A 102 -5.33 28.58 -33.28
C ASP A 102 -5.43 28.44 -31.75
N THR A 103 -4.32 28.64 -31.04
CA THR A 103 -4.30 28.62 -29.57
C THR A 103 -5.25 29.66 -28.97
N GLU A 104 -5.38 30.82 -29.60
CA GLU A 104 -6.26 31.89 -29.14
C GLU A 104 -7.75 31.56 -29.39
N GLY A 105 -8.09 30.97 -30.54
CA GLY A 105 -9.46 30.50 -30.80
C GLY A 105 -9.89 29.39 -29.85
N TYR A 106 -8.99 28.43 -29.56
CA TYR A 106 -9.20 27.42 -28.53
C TYR A 106 -9.39 28.07 -27.15
N ALA A 107 -8.52 28.99 -26.72
CA ALA A 107 -8.62 29.67 -25.44
C ALA A 107 -9.92 30.49 -25.32
N SER A 108 -10.30 31.21 -26.37
CA SER A 108 -11.56 31.96 -26.44
C SER A 108 -12.77 31.04 -26.28
N THR A 109 -12.77 29.90 -26.98
CA THR A 109 -13.84 28.89 -26.87
C THR A 109 -13.89 28.27 -25.48
N ALA A 110 -12.74 27.90 -24.92
CA ALA A 110 -12.64 27.35 -23.58
C ALA A 110 -13.16 28.33 -22.52
N ARG A 111 -12.84 29.63 -22.62
CA ARG A 111 -13.38 30.68 -21.73
C ARG A 111 -14.90 30.81 -21.85
N LYS A 112 -15.44 30.77 -23.08
CA LYS A 112 -16.89 30.78 -23.32
C LYS A 112 -17.60 29.58 -22.70
N VAL A 113 -17.06 28.37 -22.90
CA VAL A 113 -17.62 27.12 -22.35
C VAL A 113 -17.54 27.10 -20.83
N ALA A 114 -16.39 27.47 -20.27
CA ALA A 114 -16.19 27.52 -18.83
C ALA A 114 -17.00 28.64 -18.14
N LYS A 115 -17.70 29.50 -18.91
CA LYS A 115 -18.28 30.77 -18.43
C LYS A 115 -17.29 31.53 -17.55
N ALA A 116 -16.00 31.42 -17.87
CA ALA A 116 -14.96 32.02 -17.06
C ALA A 116 -15.12 33.54 -17.16
N PRO A 117 -15.22 34.26 -16.03
CA PRO A 117 -15.17 35.70 -16.07
C PRO A 117 -13.86 36.14 -16.73
N ALA A 118 -13.89 37.27 -17.44
CA ALA A 118 -12.67 37.83 -17.99
C ALA A 118 -11.66 38.00 -16.84
N PRO A 119 -10.36 37.70 -17.05
CA PRO A 119 -9.36 37.98 -16.05
C PRO A 119 -9.43 39.47 -15.71
N GLU A 120 -9.74 39.80 -14.46
CA GLU A 120 -9.77 41.18 -14.00
C GLU A 120 -8.38 41.79 -14.19
N VAL A 121 -8.35 42.99 -14.76
CA VAL A 121 -7.11 43.77 -14.85
C VAL A 121 -6.71 44.06 -13.39
N PRO A 122 -5.48 43.68 -12.97
CA PRO A 122 -5.06 43.89 -11.59
C PRO A 122 -5.21 45.36 -11.20
N THR A 123 -5.93 45.61 -10.11
CA THR A 123 -6.11 46.94 -9.56
C THR A 123 -4.81 47.41 -8.90
N ASP A 124 -4.71 48.71 -8.62
CA ASP A 124 -3.58 49.23 -7.85
C ASP A 124 -3.54 48.65 -6.42
N ALA A 125 -4.69 48.24 -5.87
CA ALA A 125 -4.77 47.52 -4.61
C ALA A 125 -4.16 46.11 -4.72
N ASP A 126 -4.38 45.39 -5.82
CA ASP A 126 -3.80 44.07 -6.06
C ASP A 126 -2.27 44.15 -6.23
N ARG A 127 -1.80 45.22 -6.89
CA ARG A 127 -0.36 45.51 -6.99
C ARG A 127 0.24 45.78 -5.61
N ALA A 128 -0.40 46.63 -4.80
CA ALA A 128 0.05 46.92 -3.45
C ALA A 128 0.06 45.67 -2.55
N ALA A 129 -0.95 44.79 -2.67
CA ALA A 129 -0.99 43.51 -1.95
C ALA A 129 0.14 42.57 -2.36
N THR A 130 0.44 42.51 -3.66
CA THR A 130 1.56 41.71 -4.19
C THR A 130 2.91 42.23 -3.68
N GLU A 131 3.11 43.54 -3.66
CA GLU A 131 4.32 44.17 -3.14
C GLU A 131 4.47 43.96 -1.63
N ALA A 132 3.38 44.05 -0.87
CA ALA A 132 3.36 43.77 0.57
C ALA A 132 3.72 42.31 0.87
N PHE A 133 3.15 41.36 0.12
CA PHE A 133 3.50 39.95 0.23
C PHE A 133 4.98 39.70 -0.10
N ALA A 134 5.47 40.29 -1.20
CA ALA A 134 6.88 40.18 -1.59
C ALA A 134 7.81 40.79 -0.53
N LYS A 135 7.44 41.91 0.09
CA LYS A 135 8.17 42.49 1.21
C LYS A 135 8.19 41.55 2.42
N ALA A 136 7.05 41.02 2.83
CA ALA A 136 6.96 40.08 3.94
C ALA A 136 7.73 38.76 3.69
N ALA A 137 7.82 38.31 2.45
CA ALA A 137 8.66 37.18 2.07
C ALA A 137 10.16 37.50 2.22
N ARG A 138 10.60 38.70 1.77
CA ARG A 138 11.99 39.16 1.95
C ARG A 138 12.35 39.35 3.43
N ASP A 139 11.45 39.93 4.22
CA ASP A 139 11.66 40.14 5.65
C ASP A 139 11.82 38.80 6.38
N ARG A 140 11.03 37.77 6.03
CA ARG A 140 11.18 36.40 6.56
C ARG A 140 12.46 35.70 6.09
N ALA A 141 12.93 36.00 4.89
CA ALA A 141 14.15 35.43 4.33
C ALA A 141 15.43 36.14 4.80
N THR A 142 15.30 37.28 5.49
CA THR A 142 16.44 38.02 6.04
C THR A 142 16.97 37.28 7.26
N ALA A 143 18.24 36.86 7.20
CA ALA A 143 18.90 36.19 8.31
C ALA A 143 18.88 37.08 9.57
N PRO A 144 18.69 36.51 10.77
CA PRO A 144 18.71 37.28 12.01
C PRO A 144 20.07 37.98 12.17
N PRO A 145 20.10 39.20 12.73
CA PRO A 145 21.34 39.94 12.90
C PRO A 145 22.33 39.12 13.74
N SER A 146 23.56 38.98 13.25
CA SER A 146 24.61 38.21 13.90
C SER A 146 25.20 38.97 15.09
N LYS A 147 24.50 38.89 16.23
CA LYS A 147 24.86 39.35 17.60
C LYS A 147 25.28 40.83 17.79
N PRO A 148 25.02 41.39 18.98
CA PRO A 148 25.37 42.77 19.31
C PRO A 148 26.86 42.92 19.62
N GLN A 149 27.41 44.11 19.33
CA GLN A 149 28.65 44.60 19.95
C GLN A 149 28.50 44.76 21.45
#